data_AF-A0A3M7IKI6-F1
#
_entry.id   AF-A0A3M7IKI6-F1
#
_cell.length_a   1.000
_cell.length_b   1.000
_cell.length_c   1.000
_cell.angle_alpha   90.00
_cell.angle_beta   90.00
_cell.angle_gamma   90.00
#
_symmetry.space_group_name_H-M   'P 1'
#
loop_
_entity.id
_entity.type
_entity.pdbx_description
1 polymer ?
#
loop_
_entity_poly.entity_id
_entity_poly.type
_entity_poly.pdbx_seq_one_letter_code
_entity_poly.pdbx_strand_id
1 'polypeptide(L)'
;MELEAPPSHQVKHPRFEDEKLPTAPNGLATQDSTLEVDLLILDYITYQATNACLSSRDLKPSTSFSLPNNLAMSDSLLALFQARHPGHQLDAELHFRLLLLKLTALFAQRLTRNPTTPRTSALEELRQNNQDRAREWIANEERIPSYGYNTSLLDNASAFPSHDILERNRAHVLHGLNVPAEDEAYEDAHYGTPSCLSLLDLLPLFMEVSAARQAMLAASVPESELTEQWMQLACSFMLQACLEQYLVVGASGTDAIDEAFAWGLKAKGREEDANDEINDMFEDPVYETEVQGWANIKRQYLERLLPSATENSWRESSSVPSPPHGAQDGHRLVDLISRLENTATQHPIFQFESDVLGFLHALSESIERPVLVQLEAGQLDGMSTEETTEFIKSCGLSTGKLMLDSGVKREA
;
A
#
# COMPACT_ATOMS: atom_id res chain seq x y z
N MET A 1 -7.75 10.00 7.64
CA MET A 1 -7.86 8.59 8.06
C MET A 1 -6.70 8.27 8.99
N GLU A 2 -6.85 8.66 10.24
CA GLU A 2 -6.02 8.22 11.37
C GLU A 2 -6.87 7.21 12.13
N LEU A 3 -6.38 5.98 12.25
CA LEU A 3 -6.96 4.90 13.03
C LEU A 3 -5.81 4.41 13.90
N GLU A 4 -5.87 4.66 15.21
CA GLU A 4 -4.97 4.05 16.21
C GLU A 4 -5.63 2.78 16.79
N ALA A 5 -4.86 1.72 17.03
CA ALA A 5 -5.30 0.47 17.67
C ALA A 5 -4.58 0.27 19.03
N PRO A 6 -5.27 -0.19 20.10
CA PRO A 6 -5.06 -1.55 20.66
C PRO A 6 -6.28 -2.13 21.47
N PRO A 7 -6.16 -3.27 22.19
CA PRO A 7 -6.04 -4.65 21.71
C PRO A 7 -7.37 -5.45 21.78
N SER A 8 -7.26 -6.67 21.26
CA SER A 8 -8.23 -7.74 20.95
C SER A 8 -9.33 -8.08 21.97
N HIS A 9 -10.59 -7.97 21.53
CA HIS A 9 -11.63 -8.97 21.82
C HIS A 9 -12.49 -9.20 20.56
N GLN A 10 -12.42 -10.43 20.03
CA GLN A 10 -13.13 -10.86 18.82
C GLN A 10 -14.66 -10.83 19.02
N VAL A 11 -15.35 -10.04 18.20
CA VAL A 11 -16.74 -10.30 17.82
C VAL A 11 -16.71 -10.65 16.33
N LYS A 12 -17.30 -11.81 15.99
CA LYS A 12 -17.36 -12.32 14.62
C LYS A 12 -18.05 -11.29 13.72
N HIS A 13 -17.44 -10.98 12.57
CA HIS A 13 -18.14 -10.40 11.41
C HIS A 13 -19.44 -11.18 11.22
N PRO A 14 -20.58 -10.57 10.84
CA PRO A 14 -21.81 -11.30 10.54
C PRO A 14 -21.56 -12.21 9.33
N ARG A 15 -21.03 -13.40 9.60
CA ARG A 15 -21.09 -14.58 8.76
C ARG A 15 -22.38 -15.25 9.15
N PHE A 16 -23.24 -15.52 8.18
CA PHE A 16 -24.40 -16.39 8.38
C PHE A 16 -23.91 -17.83 8.59
N GLU A 17 -23.20 -18.11 9.69
CA GLU A 17 -22.99 -19.48 10.16
C GLU A 17 -24.30 -19.97 10.76
N ASP A 18 -24.89 -21.00 10.12
CA ASP A 18 -25.89 -22.03 10.50
C ASP A 18 -26.69 -21.97 11.84
N GLU A 19 -26.76 -20.83 12.53
CA GLU A 19 -27.64 -20.58 13.66
C GLU A 19 -28.95 -20.00 13.13
N LYS A 20 -30.02 -20.78 13.29
CA LYS A 20 -31.40 -20.39 13.01
C LYS A 20 -31.69 -18.96 13.49
N LEU A 21 -31.81 -18.04 12.54
CA LEU A 21 -32.25 -16.68 12.80
C LEU A 21 -33.63 -16.67 13.48
N PRO A 22 -33.82 -15.86 14.53
CA PRO A 22 -35.15 -15.59 15.03
C PRO A 22 -35.93 -14.82 13.96
N THR A 23 -37.05 -15.37 13.50
CA THR A 23 -38.08 -14.65 12.76
C THR A 23 -38.43 -13.36 13.51
N ALA A 24 -38.03 -12.21 12.98
CA ALA A 24 -38.30 -10.91 13.59
C ALA A 24 -39.79 -10.54 13.41
N PRO A 25 -40.56 -10.35 14.50
CA PRO A 25 -41.88 -9.73 14.41
C PRO A 25 -41.71 -8.21 14.40
N ASN A 26 -42.25 -7.53 13.38
CA ASN A 26 -42.51 -6.08 13.26
C ASN A 26 -42.23 -5.21 14.51
N GLY A 27 -40.97 -5.00 14.85
CA GLY A 27 -40.51 -4.26 16.03
C GLY A 27 -39.53 -3.18 15.62
N LEU A 28 -39.56 -2.05 16.33
CA LEU A 28 -38.60 -0.96 16.21
C LEU A 28 -37.16 -1.51 16.19
N ALA A 29 -36.33 -0.98 15.28
CA ALA A 29 -34.91 -1.32 15.18
C ALA A 29 -34.25 -1.23 16.56
N THR A 30 -33.68 -2.33 17.04
CA THR A 30 -32.85 -2.38 18.24
C THR A 30 -31.49 -1.74 17.94
N GLN A 31 -30.77 -1.28 18.96
CA GLN A 31 -29.42 -0.72 18.77
C GLN A 31 -28.48 -1.71 18.06
N ASP A 32 -28.61 -3.01 18.34
CA ASP A 32 -27.85 -4.07 17.67
C ASP A 32 -28.14 -4.12 16.17
N SER A 33 -29.41 -4.01 15.76
CA SER A 33 -29.78 -3.98 14.34
C SER A 33 -29.26 -2.73 13.60
N THR A 34 -29.09 -1.61 14.30
CA THR A 34 -28.52 -0.39 13.68
C THR A 34 -27.02 -0.49 13.46
N LEU A 35 -26.29 -1.14 14.37
CA LEU A 35 -24.86 -1.40 14.21
C LEU A 35 -24.60 -2.36 13.05
N GLU A 36 -25.34 -3.46 12.97
CA GLU A 36 -25.23 -4.43 11.87
C GLU A 36 -25.48 -3.79 10.50
N VAL A 37 -26.51 -2.95 10.39
CA VAL A 37 -26.80 -2.23 9.14
C VAL A 37 -25.68 -1.25 8.79
N ASP A 38 -25.19 -0.48 9.76
CA ASP A 38 -24.10 0.48 9.53
C ASP A 38 -22.80 -0.25 9.11
N LEU A 39 -22.49 -1.42 9.68
CA LEU A 39 -21.37 -2.28 9.28
C LEU A 39 -21.52 -2.78 7.83
N LEU A 40 -22.69 -3.32 7.48
CA LEU A 40 -22.96 -3.82 6.12
C LEU A 40 -22.84 -2.72 5.06
N ILE A 41 -23.30 -1.51 5.38
CA ILE A 41 -23.22 -0.35 4.48
C ILE A 41 -21.76 0.10 4.33
N LEU A 42 -21.02 0.21 5.44
CA LEU A 42 -19.61 0.61 5.43
C LEU A 42 -18.77 -0.37 4.61
N ASP A 43 -19.00 -1.67 4.81
CA ASP A 43 -18.32 -2.74 4.09
C ASP A 43 -18.55 -2.67 2.58
N TYR A 44 -19.83 -2.57 2.18
CA TYR A 44 -20.23 -2.45 0.78
C TYR A 44 -19.58 -1.23 0.10
N ILE A 45 -19.63 -0.06 0.73
CA ILE A 45 -19.12 1.18 0.13
C ILE A 45 -17.59 1.18 0.08
N THR A 46 -16.93 0.58 1.08
CA THR A 46 -15.47 0.38 1.07
C THR A 46 -15.03 -0.50 -0.10
N TYR A 47 -15.74 -1.59 -0.35
CA TYR A 47 -15.51 -2.47 -1.49
C TYR A 47 -15.72 -1.76 -2.83
N GLN A 48 -16.84 -1.05 -3.00
CA GLN A 48 -17.13 -0.31 -4.23
C GLN A 48 -16.10 0.79 -4.50
N ALA A 49 -15.69 1.53 -3.46
CA ALA A 49 -14.65 2.56 -3.58
C ALA A 49 -13.30 1.94 -3.97
N THR A 50 -12.92 0.80 -3.40
CA THR A 50 -11.67 0.10 -3.73
C THR A 50 -11.65 -0.29 -5.21
N ASN A 51 -12.74 -0.90 -5.71
CA ASN A 51 -12.86 -1.28 -7.12
C ASN A 51 -12.87 -0.07 -8.05
N ALA A 52 -13.50 1.04 -7.64
CA ALA A 52 -13.49 2.28 -8.40
C ALA A 52 -12.06 2.86 -8.50
N CYS A 53 -11.27 2.81 -7.41
CA CYS A 53 -9.87 3.22 -7.41
C CYS A 53 -9.02 2.36 -8.36
N LEU A 54 -9.14 1.03 -8.28
CA LEU A 54 -8.41 0.11 -9.16
C LEU A 54 -8.76 0.35 -10.64
N SER A 55 -10.06 0.43 -10.94
CA SER A 55 -10.56 0.64 -12.30
C SER A 55 -10.18 2.01 -12.88
N SER A 56 -9.89 3.00 -12.03
CA SER A 56 -9.47 4.34 -12.50
C SER A 56 -8.08 4.34 -13.16
N ARG A 57 -7.28 3.29 -12.91
CA ARG A 57 -5.95 3.10 -13.50
C ARG A 57 -5.97 2.17 -14.71
N ASP A 58 -7.12 1.56 -15.02
CA ASP A 58 -7.28 0.76 -16.23
C ASP A 58 -7.38 1.65 -17.47
N LEU A 59 -6.73 1.22 -18.56
CA LEU A 59 -6.81 1.89 -19.87
C LEU A 59 -8.24 1.90 -20.46
N LYS A 60 -9.14 1.07 -19.92
CA LYS A 60 -10.55 0.98 -20.31
C LYS A 60 -11.40 0.98 -19.04
N PRO A 61 -11.85 2.16 -18.56
CA PRO A 61 -12.73 2.21 -17.40
C PRO A 61 -14.01 1.41 -17.69
N SER A 62 -14.19 0.32 -16.96
CA SER A 62 -15.31 -0.62 -17.12
C SER A 62 -16.46 -0.32 -16.15
N THR A 63 -16.22 0.54 -15.15
CA THR A 63 -17.16 0.79 -14.06
C THR A 63 -18.10 1.96 -14.35
N SER A 64 -19.37 1.79 -14.02
CA SER A 64 -20.42 2.80 -14.11
C SER A 64 -20.38 3.82 -12.97
N PHE A 65 -19.46 3.68 -12.01
CA PHE A 65 -19.49 4.41 -10.75
C PHE A 65 -18.43 5.53 -10.70
N SER A 66 -18.85 6.70 -10.24
CA SER A 66 -17.98 7.87 -10.07
C SER A 66 -17.01 7.66 -8.89
N LEU A 67 -15.71 7.61 -9.17
CA LEU A 67 -14.66 7.50 -8.14
C LEU A 67 -14.77 8.61 -7.06
N PRO A 68 -14.87 9.91 -7.41
CA PRO A 68 -15.02 10.96 -6.40
C PRO A 68 -16.23 10.77 -5.48
N ASN A 69 -17.35 10.27 -6.01
CA ASN A 69 -18.55 10.03 -5.21
C ASN A 69 -18.35 8.87 -4.22
N ASN A 70 -17.75 7.77 -4.66
CA ASN A 70 -17.52 6.61 -3.79
C ASN A 70 -16.59 6.95 -2.62
N LEU A 71 -15.49 7.66 -2.90
CA LEU A 71 -14.56 8.09 -1.85
C LEU A 71 -15.23 9.03 -0.84
N ALA A 72 -15.98 10.02 -1.33
CA ALA A 72 -16.71 10.94 -0.46
C ALA A 72 -17.78 10.23 0.40
N MET A 73 -18.43 9.21 -0.15
CA MET A 73 -19.39 8.38 0.59
C MET A 73 -18.70 7.53 1.66
N SER A 74 -17.57 6.88 1.33
CA SER A 74 -16.77 6.12 2.30
C SER A 74 -16.35 7.00 3.48
N ASP A 75 -15.79 8.18 3.21
CA ASP A 75 -15.35 9.11 4.26
C ASP A 75 -16.50 9.57 5.14
N SER A 76 -17.63 9.94 4.53
CA SER A 76 -18.81 10.41 5.26
C SER A 76 -19.40 9.33 6.16
N LEU A 77 -19.46 8.09 5.66
CA LEU A 77 -20.01 6.97 6.41
C LEU A 77 -19.07 6.48 7.50
N LEU A 78 -17.77 6.45 7.25
CA LEU A 78 -16.79 6.14 8.30
C LEU A 78 -16.88 7.15 9.45
N ALA A 79 -16.97 8.45 9.14
CA ALA A 79 -17.13 9.49 10.15
C ALA A 79 -18.45 9.35 10.92
N LEU A 80 -19.55 9.03 10.23
CA LEU A 80 -20.85 8.78 10.88
C LEU A 80 -20.83 7.52 11.74
N PHE A 81 -20.18 6.45 11.28
CA PHE A 81 -20.02 5.20 12.01
C PHE A 81 -19.27 5.45 13.32
N GLN A 82 -18.12 6.11 13.25
CA GLN A 82 -17.30 6.45 14.43
C GLN A 82 -18.05 7.35 15.42
N ALA A 83 -18.87 8.28 14.92
CA ALA A 83 -19.69 9.15 15.78
C ALA A 83 -20.86 8.42 16.44
N ARG A 84 -21.47 7.44 15.78
CA ARG A 84 -22.61 6.67 16.30
C ARG A 84 -22.20 5.53 17.22
N HIS A 85 -21.06 4.90 16.93
CA HIS A 85 -20.55 3.72 17.61
C HIS A 85 -19.16 3.99 18.22
N PRO A 86 -19.03 5.00 19.12
CA PRO A 86 -17.73 5.36 19.68
C PRO A 86 -17.16 4.18 20.49
N GLY A 87 -15.92 3.80 20.19
CA GLY A 87 -15.22 2.70 20.86
C GLY A 87 -15.59 1.30 20.35
N HIS A 88 -16.42 1.17 19.31
CA HIS A 88 -16.60 -0.11 18.63
C HIS A 88 -15.31 -0.50 17.89
N GLN A 89 -14.85 -1.73 18.11
CA GLN A 89 -13.72 -2.31 17.40
C GLN A 89 -14.21 -3.02 16.15
N LEU A 90 -13.66 -2.65 15.00
CA LEU A 90 -13.92 -3.33 13.73
C LEU A 90 -13.31 -4.73 13.77
N ASP A 91 -13.97 -5.70 13.13
CA ASP A 91 -13.34 -6.99 12.91
C ASP A 91 -12.16 -6.90 11.93
N ALA A 92 -11.35 -7.95 11.89
CA ALA A 92 -10.14 -8.00 11.07
C ALA A 92 -10.43 -7.84 9.57
N GLU A 93 -11.58 -8.33 9.08
CA GLU A 93 -11.91 -8.34 7.66
C GLU A 93 -12.29 -6.93 7.18
N LEU A 94 -13.17 -6.24 7.92
CA LEU A 94 -13.55 -4.87 7.61
C LEU A 94 -12.40 -3.89 7.85
N HIS A 95 -11.59 -4.12 8.89
CA HIS A 95 -10.37 -3.36 9.12
C HIS A 95 -9.40 -3.49 7.93
N PHE A 96 -9.15 -4.71 7.47
CA PHE A 96 -8.34 -4.97 6.28
C PHE A 96 -8.91 -4.29 5.03
N ARG A 97 -10.22 -4.34 4.79
CA ARG A 97 -10.86 -3.64 3.64
C ARG A 97 -10.64 -2.13 3.69
N LEU A 98 -10.73 -1.51 4.87
CA LEU A 98 -10.49 -0.08 5.03
C LEU A 98 -9.02 0.29 4.81
N LEU A 99 -8.08 -0.52 5.30
CA LEU A 99 -6.65 -0.35 5.01
C LEU A 99 -6.36 -0.50 3.51
N LEU A 100 -6.96 -1.51 2.86
CA LEU A 100 -6.83 -1.73 1.44
C LEU A 100 -7.40 -0.56 0.63
N LEU A 101 -8.56 -0.02 1.02
CA LEU A 101 -9.11 1.19 0.41
C LEU A 101 -8.15 2.37 0.57
N LYS A 102 -7.59 2.59 1.78
CA LYS A 102 -6.62 3.66 2.05
C LYS A 102 -5.43 3.58 1.09
N LEU A 103 -4.81 2.41 1.01
CA LEU A 103 -3.63 2.20 0.18
C LEU A 103 -3.97 2.38 -1.29
N THR A 104 -5.06 1.76 -1.75
CA THR A 104 -5.47 1.79 -3.15
C THR A 104 -5.84 3.21 -3.60
N ALA A 105 -6.60 3.94 -2.78
CA ALA A 105 -6.98 5.32 -3.09
C ALA A 105 -5.76 6.23 -3.16
N LEU A 106 -4.88 6.18 -2.15
CA LEU A 106 -3.69 7.02 -2.13
C LEU A 106 -2.71 6.65 -3.25
N PHE A 107 -2.46 5.36 -3.47
CA PHE A 107 -1.54 4.90 -4.51
C PHE A 107 -2.02 5.27 -5.92
N ALA A 108 -3.29 5.02 -6.23
CA ALA A 108 -3.87 5.29 -7.55
C ALA A 108 -3.98 6.79 -7.86
N GLN A 109 -4.17 7.63 -6.84
CA GLN A 109 -4.46 9.05 -7.01
C GLN A 109 -3.26 9.98 -6.74
N ARG A 110 -2.12 9.48 -6.23
CA ARG A 110 -0.99 10.31 -5.77
C ARG A 110 -0.37 11.23 -6.82
N LEU A 111 -0.44 10.87 -8.10
CA LEU A 111 0.29 11.56 -9.17
C LEU A 111 -0.32 12.90 -9.57
N THR A 112 -1.56 13.17 -9.16
CA THR A 112 -2.30 14.39 -9.50
C THR A 112 -2.99 14.97 -8.29
N ARG A 113 -3.07 16.30 -8.20
CA ARG A 113 -3.79 16.95 -7.11
C ARG A 113 -5.29 16.68 -7.22
N ASN A 114 -5.88 16.14 -6.17
CA ASN A 114 -7.28 15.74 -6.14
C ASN A 114 -7.83 15.77 -4.70
N PRO A 115 -9.13 15.53 -4.46
CA PRO A 115 -9.71 15.60 -3.11
C PRO A 115 -9.11 14.62 -2.08
N THR A 116 -8.48 13.52 -2.51
CA THR A 116 -7.77 12.58 -1.63
C THR A 116 -6.35 13.02 -1.30
N THR A 117 -5.80 14.03 -1.98
CA THR A 117 -4.46 14.56 -1.69
C THR A 117 -4.42 15.06 -0.24
N PRO A 118 -3.57 14.48 0.62
CA PRO A 118 -3.48 14.91 2.00
C PRO A 118 -2.99 16.37 2.11
N ARG A 119 -3.34 17.03 3.21
CA ARG A 119 -2.83 18.39 3.49
C ARG A 119 -1.32 18.31 3.76
N THR A 120 -0.58 19.35 3.38
CA THR A 120 0.88 19.41 3.57
C THR A 120 1.30 19.12 5.01
N SER A 121 0.59 19.67 6.01
CA SER A 121 0.90 19.42 7.42
C SER A 121 0.73 17.95 7.82
N ALA A 122 -0.28 17.26 7.27
CA ALA A 122 -0.50 15.85 7.53
C ALA A 122 0.56 14.98 6.83
N LEU A 123 1.07 15.42 5.66
CA LEU A 123 2.20 14.75 5.00
C LEU A 123 3.51 14.93 5.77
N GLU A 124 3.75 16.12 6.33
CA GLU A 124 4.93 16.38 7.17
C GLU A 124 4.91 15.50 8.42
N GLU A 125 3.75 15.39 9.08
CA GLU A 125 3.55 14.50 10.22
C GLU A 125 3.74 13.03 9.84
N LEU A 126 3.16 12.58 8.72
CA LEU A 126 3.35 11.23 8.19
C LEU A 126 4.83 10.91 7.96
N ARG A 127 5.57 11.81 7.31
CA ARG A 127 7.01 11.65 7.05
C ARG A 127 7.81 11.58 8.33
N GLN A 128 7.49 12.41 9.31
CA GLN A 128 8.15 12.39 10.60
C GLN A 128 7.93 11.03 11.30
N ASN A 129 6.69 10.54 11.31
CA ASN A 129 6.35 9.24 11.87
C ASN A 129 7.07 8.08 11.16
N ASN A 130 7.15 8.14 9.83
CA ASN A 130 7.84 7.12 9.03
C ASN A 130 9.35 7.08 9.30
N GLN A 131 9.97 8.26 9.45
CA GLN A 131 11.37 8.41 9.82
C GLN A 131 11.64 7.91 11.24
N ASP A 132 10.78 8.24 12.20
CA ASP A 132 10.96 7.82 13.58
C ASP A 132 10.81 6.30 13.73
N ARG A 133 9.85 5.69 13.02
CA ARG A 133 9.74 4.23 12.87
C ARG A 133 11.04 3.62 12.32
N ALA A 134 11.59 4.19 11.25
CA ALA A 134 12.82 3.68 10.65
C ALA A 134 14.00 3.77 11.62
N ARG A 135 14.17 4.92 12.29
CA ARG A 135 15.22 5.13 13.31
C ARG A 135 15.09 4.16 14.46
N GLU A 136 13.87 3.92 14.92
CA GLU A 136 13.58 2.95 15.97
C GLU A 136 13.97 1.53 15.54
N TRP A 137 13.64 1.13 14.30
CA TRP A 137 13.98 -0.20 13.77
C TRP A 137 15.49 -0.39 13.63
N ILE A 138 16.19 0.65 13.13
CA ILE A 138 17.64 0.67 12.98
C ILE A 138 18.30 0.47 14.34
N ALA A 139 18.06 1.36 15.31
CA ALA A 139 18.54 1.32 16.70
C ALA A 139 20.06 1.26 16.94
N ASN A 140 20.82 0.56 16.09
CA ASN A 140 22.24 0.25 16.17
C ASN A 140 22.87 0.37 14.77
N GLU A 141 24.16 0.70 14.70
CA GLU A 141 24.87 0.93 13.44
C GLU A 141 24.85 -0.29 12.50
N GLU A 142 24.94 -1.51 13.05
CA GLU A 142 24.96 -2.75 12.26
C GLU A 142 23.66 -3.02 11.48
N ARG A 143 22.58 -2.34 11.85
CA ARG A 143 21.26 -2.44 11.20
C ARG A 143 20.99 -1.31 10.22
N ILE A 144 21.85 -0.29 10.15
CA ILE A 144 21.71 0.78 9.14
C ILE A 144 21.82 0.11 7.76
N PRO A 145 20.79 0.22 6.89
CA PRO A 145 20.84 -0.44 5.59
C PRO A 145 22.06 -0.05 4.76
N SER A 146 22.43 1.22 4.75
CA SER A 146 23.62 1.72 4.05
C SER A 146 24.97 1.38 4.73
N TYR A 147 24.96 0.71 5.88
CA TYR A 147 26.20 0.33 6.59
C TYR A 147 27.09 -0.56 5.73
N GLY A 148 28.38 -0.21 5.66
CA GLY A 148 29.38 -0.97 4.89
C GLY A 148 29.41 -0.68 3.39
N TYR A 149 28.54 0.21 2.87
CA TYR A 149 28.59 0.70 1.50
C TYR A 149 29.39 2.02 1.39
N ASN A 150 29.84 2.34 0.19
CA ASN A 150 30.44 3.66 -0.07
C ASN A 150 29.32 4.68 -0.33
N THR A 151 28.99 5.47 0.69
CA THR A 151 27.92 6.48 0.67
C THR A 151 28.43 7.90 0.40
N SER A 152 29.75 8.10 0.29
CA SER A 152 30.37 9.44 0.16
C SER A 152 29.87 10.25 -1.05
N LEU A 153 29.33 9.59 -2.07
CA LEU A 153 28.74 10.24 -3.25
C LEU A 153 27.32 10.74 -3.00
N LEU A 154 26.57 10.10 -2.09
CA LEU A 154 25.21 10.52 -1.73
C LEU A 154 25.23 11.76 -0.81
N ASP A 155 26.30 11.97 -0.05
CA ASP A 155 26.40 13.12 0.86
C ASP A 155 26.72 14.44 0.13
N ASN A 156 27.14 14.36 -1.13
CA ASN A 156 27.44 15.53 -1.93
C ASN A 156 26.16 16.06 -2.60
N ALA A 157 25.54 17.10 -2.05
CA ALA A 157 24.33 17.71 -2.61
C ALA A 157 24.50 18.19 -4.08
N SER A 158 25.72 18.51 -4.52
CA SER A 158 25.98 18.86 -5.92
C SER A 158 25.93 17.65 -6.87
N ALA A 159 25.82 16.44 -6.33
CA ALA A 159 25.70 15.19 -7.07
C ALA A 159 24.31 14.92 -7.63
N PHE A 160 23.30 15.63 -7.15
CA PHE A 160 21.92 15.36 -7.49
C PHE A 160 21.46 16.18 -8.70
N PRO A 161 20.42 15.71 -9.39
CA PRO A 161 19.97 16.33 -10.64
C PRO A 161 19.62 17.80 -10.45
N SER A 162 19.97 18.63 -11.43
CA SER A 162 19.49 20.01 -11.48
C SER A 162 17.97 20.04 -11.63
N HIS A 163 17.35 21.18 -11.33
CA HIS A 163 15.90 21.36 -11.43
C HIS A 163 15.35 20.92 -12.80
N ASP A 164 15.99 21.35 -13.90
CA ASP A 164 15.61 20.97 -15.27
C ASP A 164 15.63 19.44 -15.50
N ILE A 165 16.55 18.72 -14.87
CA ILE A 165 16.62 17.25 -14.98
C ILE A 165 15.50 16.60 -14.16
N LEU A 166 15.20 17.13 -12.97
CA LEU A 166 14.07 16.65 -12.15
C LEU A 166 12.73 16.86 -12.87
N GLU A 167 12.53 18.01 -13.52
CA GLU A 167 11.33 18.26 -14.34
C GLU A 167 11.23 17.28 -15.52
N ARG A 168 12.33 17.04 -16.24
CA ARG A 168 12.37 16.03 -17.30
C ARG A 168 12.02 14.64 -16.79
N ASN A 169 12.56 14.27 -15.62
CA ASN A 169 12.32 12.96 -15.01
C ASN A 169 10.85 12.82 -14.57
N ARG A 170 10.25 13.85 -13.96
CA ARG A 170 8.81 13.90 -13.62
C ARG A 170 7.96 13.70 -14.86
N ALA A 171 8.22 14.46 -15.92
CA ALA A 171 7.48 14.35 -17.18
C ALA A 171 7.60 12.94 -17.79
N HIS A 172 8.79 12.33 -17.73
CA HIS A 172 9.01 10.97 -18.22
C HIS A 172 8.22 9.92 -17.42
N VAL A 173 8.17 10.05 -16.09
CA VAL A 173 7.37 9.16 -15.23
C VAL A 173 5.88 9.31 -15.52
N LEU A 174 5.35 10.54 -15.55
CA LEU A 174 3.94 10.80 -15.83
C LEU A 174 3.54 10.26 -17.21
N HIS A 175 4.39 10.47 -18.22
CA HIS A 175 4.19 9.91 -19.56
C HIS A 175 4.16 8.38 -19.56
N GLY A 176 5.12 7.73 -18.89
CA GLY A 176 5.18 6.27 -18.79
C GLY A 176 3.98 5.65 -18.08
N LEU A 177 3.34 6.41 -17.20
CA LEU A 177 2.14 6.02 -16.45
C LEU A 177 0.83 6.47 -17.09
N ASN A 178 0.90 6.99 -18.32
CA ASN A 178 -0.25 7.52 -19.07
C ASN A 178 -1.07 8.55 -18.27
N VAL A 179 -0.40 9.32 -17.41
CA VAL A 179 -1.00 10.46 -16.72
C VAL A 179 -0.91 11.65 -17.66
N PRO A 180 -2.00 12.39 -17.91
CA PRO A 180 -1.94 13.59 -18.73
C PRO A 180 -0.85 14.53 -18.24
N ALA A 181 -0.04 15.05 -19.16
CA ALA A 181 0.92 16.09 -18.82
C ALA A 181 0.16 17.27 -18.22
N GLU A 182 0.65 17.79 -17.10
CA GLU A 182 0.17 19.04 -16.51
C GLU A 182 0.37 20.13 -17.59
N ASP A 183 -0.72 20.49 -18.29
CA ASP A 183 -0.66 21.45 -19.40
C ASP A 183 -0.58 22.89 -18.86
N GLU A 184 -0.42 23.88 -19.75
CA GLU A 184 -0.32 25.30 -19.37
C GLU A 184 -1.56 25.83 -18.60
N ALA A 185 -2.66 25.07 -18.51
CA ALA A 185 -3.82 25.40 -17.68
C ALA A 185 -3.73 24.81 -16.26
N TYR A 186 -2.80 23.89 -15.99
CA TYR A 186 -2.43 23.37 -14.68
C TYR A 186 -1.22 24.13 -14.15
N GLU A 187 -1.47 25.23 -13.44
CA GLU A 187 -0.42 26.10 -12.88
C GLU A 187 0.45 25.45 -11.77
N ASP A 188 0.21 24.20 -11.36
CA ASP A 188 0.98 23.56 -10.29
C ASP A 188 1.47 22.18 -10.73
N ALA A 189 2.78 22.06 -10.99
CA ALA A 189 3.42 20.75 -11.12
C ALA A 189 3.32 20.02 -9.78
N HIS A 190 2.38 19.08 -9.62
CA HIS A 190 2.10 18.46 -8.32
C HIS A 190 3.12 17.37 -8.03
N TYR A 191 3.31 16.46 -8.98
CA TYR A 191 4.14 15.27 -8.80
C TYR A 191 5.60 15.61 -8.50
N GLY A 192 6.16 15.00 -7.46
CA GLY A 192 7.55 15.23 -7.06
C GLY A 192 7.78 16.51 -6.25
N THR A 193 6.73 17.23 -5.87
CA THR A 193 6.83 18.37 -4.93
C THR A 193 6.66 17.93 -3.47
N PRO A 194 7.04 18.76 -2.49
CA PRO A 194 6.82 18.45 -1.07
C PRO A 194 5.35 18.23 -0.70
N SER A 195 4.40 18.73 -1.50
CA SER A 195 2.96 18.54 -1.30
C SER A 195 2.39 17.26 -1.93
N CYS A 196 3.20 16.55 -2.72
CA CYS A 196 2.85 15.26 -3.30
C CYS A 196 3.14 14.15 -2.31
N LEU A 197 2.27 13.14 -2.30
CA LEU A 197 2.51 11.89 -1.61
C LEU A 197 3.50 11.04 -2.43
N SER A 198 4.60 10.62 -1.82
CA SER A 198 5.61 9.76 -2.44
C SER A 198 5.37 8.28 -2.15
N LEU A 199 6.04 7.41 -2.90
CA LEU A 199 6.12 5.98 -2.62
C LEU A 199 6.77 5.72 -1.26
N LEU A 200 7.75 6.52 -0.84
CA LEU A 200 8.35 6.39 0.49
C LEU A 200 7.30 6.64 1.59
N ASP A 201 6.43 7.63 1.40
CA ASP A 201 5.32 7.93 2.31
C ASP A 201 4.31 6.76 2.39
N LEU A 202 4.12 6.02 1.30
CA LEU A 202 3.17 4.91 1.17
C LEU A 202 3.70 3.55 1.62
N LEU A 203 5.02 3.38 1.69
CA LEU A 203 5.63 2.09 1.98
C LEU A 203 5.18 1.50 3.32
N PRO A 204 5.07 2.25 4.43
CA PRO A 204 4.55 1.68 5.68
C PRO A 204 3.13 1.16 5.58
N LEU A 205 2.25 1.88 4.87
CA LEU A 205 0.88 1.44 4.66
C LEU A 205 0.81 0.19 3.77
N PHE A 206 1.70 0.05 2.79
CA PHE A 206 1.85 -1.20 2.03
C PHE A 206 2.23 -2.38 2.93
N MET A 207 3.16 -2.17 3.88
CA MET A 207 3.53 -3.20 4.86
C MET A 207 2.37 -3.54 5.80
N GLU A 208 1.64 -2.52 6.27
CA GLU A 208 0.48 -2.66 7.17
C GLU A 208 -0.64 -3.48 6.51
N VAL A 209 -1.02 -3.17 5.26
CA VAL A 209 -2.02 -3.95 4.50
C VAL A 209 -1.56 -5.39 4.31
N SER A 210 -0.28 -5.61 4.02
CA SER A 210 0.30 -6.94 3.83
C SER A 210 0.26 -7.75 5.14
N ALA A 211 0.63 -7.12 6.26
CA ALA A 211 0.62 -7.73 7.59
C ALA A 211 -0.79 -8.09 8.05
N ALA A 212 -1.75 -7.18 7.89
CA ALA A 212 -3.15 -7.44 8.22
C ALA A 212 -3.70 -8.63 7.42
N ARG A 213 -3.37 -8.74 6.13
CA ARG A 213 -3.77 -9.90 5.32
C ARG A 213 -3.12 -11.19 5.81
N GLN A 214 -1.84 -11.12 6.11
CA GLN A 214 -1.06 -12.27 6.59
C GLN A 214 -1.57 -12.77 7.94
N ALA A 215 -1.91 -11.88 8.87
CA ALA A 215 -2.53 -12.23 10.14
C ALA A 215 -3.87 -12.98 9.94
N MET A 216 -4.70 -12.50 9.00
CA MET A 216 -5.93 -13.21 8.62
C MET A 216 -5.68 -14.60 8.02
N LEU A 217 -4.61 -14.76 7.20
CA LEU A 217 -4.24 -16.06 6.66
C LEU A 217 -3.76 -17.00 7.75
N ALA A 218 -2.84 -16.55 8.62
CA ALA A 218 -2.27 -17.33 9.72
C ALA A 218 -3.34 -17.89 10.66
N ALA A 219 -4.44 -17.14 10.89
CA ALA A 219 -5.58 -17.61 11.66
C ALA A 219 -6.30 -18.83 11.05
N SER A 220 -6.21 -19.02 9.73
CA SER A 220 -6.84 -20.12 8.98
C SER A 220 -5.87 -21.20 8.53
N VAL A 221 -4.63 -20.82 8.21
CA VAL A 221 -3.55 -21.67 7.71
C VAL A 221 -2.26 -21.25 8.45
N PRO A 222 -1.94 -21.88 9.59
CA PRO A 222 -0.79 -21.50 10.43
C PRO A 222 0.58 -21.62 9.75
N GLU A 223 0.68 -22.39 8.66
CA GLU A 223 1.90 -22.58 7.86
C GLU A 223 2.01 -21.57 6.70
N SER A 224 1.11 -20.59 6.63
CA SER A 224 1.20 -19.55 5.60
C SER A 224 2.41 -18.67 5.88
N GLU A 225 3.47 -18.79 5.10
CA GLU A 225 4.66 -17.95 5.20
C GLU A 225 4.66 -16.84 4.14
N LEU A 226 5.50 -15.83 4.33
CA LEU A 226 5.77 -14.83 3.30
C LEU A 226 6.29 -15.50 2.02
N THR A 227 5.58 -15.28 0.92
CA THR A 227 6.01 -15.80 -0.38
C THR A 227 7.21 -15.03 -0.92
N GLU A 228 8.07 -15.71 -1.68
CA GLU A 228 9.16 -15.05 -2.41
C GLU A 228 8.64 -13.96 -3.35
N GLN A 229 7.49 -14.17 -4.00
CA GLN A 229 6.86 -13.20 -4.89
C GLN A 229 6.51 -11.90 -4.16
N TRP A 230 5.93 -12.00 -2.96
CA TRP A 230 5.66 -10.83 -2.13
C TRP A 230 6.96 -10.13 -1.70
N MET A 231 7.98 -10.89 -1.27
CA MET A 231 9.27 -10.31 -0.86
C MET A 231 9.94 -9.53 -1.99
N GLN A 232 9.86 -10.05 -3.23
CA GLN A 232 10.34 -9.37 -4.42
C GLN A 232 9.56 -8.08 -4.69
N LEU A 233 8.23 -8.11 -4.61
CA LEU A 233 7.39 -6.93 -4.79
C LEU A 233 7.67 -5.86 -3.72
N ALA A 234 7.79 -6.26 -2.45
CA ALA A 234 8.13 -5.37 -1.34
C ALA A 234 9.49 -4.69 -1.56
N CYS A 235 10.52 -5.46 -1.95
CA CYS A 235 11.84 -4.88 -2.24
C CYS A 235 11.84 -4.01 -3.51
N SER A 236 11.03 -4.34 -4.52
CA SER A 236 10.79 -3.47 -5.67
C SER A 236 10.13 -2.15 -5.24
N PHE A 237 9.20 -2.18 -4.29
CA PHE A 237 8.59 -0.98 -3.70
C PHE A 237 9.66 -0.09 -3.03
N MET A 238 10.50 -0.68 -2.18
CA MET A 238 11.61 0.04 -1.53
C MET A 238 12.57 0.68 -2.54
N LEU A 239 12.91 -0.07 -3.59
CA LEU A 239 13.78 0.42 -4.67
C LEU A 239 13.14 1.59 -5.40
N GLN A 240 11.86 1.48 -5.79
CA GLN A 240 11.15 2.55 -6.50
C GLN A 240 10.93 3.78 -5.62
N ALA A 241 10.68 3.60 -4.33
CA ALA A 241 10.63 4.68 -3.37
C ALA A 241 11.96 5.47 -3.35
N CYS A 242 13.10 4.77 -3.30
CA CYS A 242 14.41 5.42 -3.37
C CYS A 242 14.63 6.14 -4.71
N LEU A 243 14.34 5.48 -5.84
CA LEU A 243 14.50 6.08 -7.17
C LEU A 243 13.64 7.35 -7.32
N GLU A 244 12.41 7.33 -6.82
CA GLU A 244 11.54 8.51 -6.81
C GLU A 244 12.13 9.63 -5.94
N GLN A 245 12.62 9.33 -4.74
CA GLN A 245 13.26 10.34 -3.89
C GLN A 245 14.46 11.01 -4.59
N TYR A 246 15.36 10.25 -5.22
CA TYR A 246 16.57 10.83 -5.81
C TYR A 246 16.36 11.43 -7.20
N LEU A 247 15.57 10.79 -8.08
CA LEU A 247 15.43 11.19 -9.47
C LEU A 247 14.25 12.12 -9.74
N VAL A 248 13.25 12.15 -8.86
CA VAL A 248 12.00 12.92 -9.04
C VAL A 248 11.89 14.05 -8.00
N VAL A 249 12.12 13.74 -6.71
CA VAL A 249 12.05 14.71 -5.63
C VAL A 249 13.34 15.52 -5.52
N GLY A 250 14.49 14.87 -5.71
CA GLY A 250 15.82 15.49 -5.57
C GLY A 250 16.40 15.39 -4.15
N ALA A 251 16.10 14.31 -3.43
CA ALA A 251 16.69 13.99 -2.13
C ALA A 251 18.22 13.81 -2.23
N SER A 252 18.90 13.91 -1.09
CA SER A 252 20.35 13.68 -0.96
C SER A 252 20.64 12.91 0.33
N GLY A 253 21.86 12.38 0.48
CA GLY A 253 22.26 11.56 1.62
C GLY A 253 21.67 10.14 1.54
N THR A 254 21.80 9.37 2.63
CA THR A 254 21.30 7.98 2.71
C THR A 254 19.93 7.85 3.35
N ASP A 255 19.39 8.92 3.94
CA ASP A 255 18.16 8.87 4.75
C ASP A 255 17.01 8.15 4.04
N ALA A 256 16.77 8.44 2.75
CA ALA A 256 15.72 7.79 1.97
C ALA A 256 15.94 6.27 1.81
N ILE A 257 17.19 5.83 1.64
CA ILE A 257 17.56 4.41 1.54
C ILE A 257 17.39 3.74 2.90
N ASP A 258 17.94 4.36 3.94
CA ASP A 258 17.91 3.82 5.28
C ASP A 258 16.47 3.70 5.78
N GLU A 259 15.61 4.67 5.48
CA GLU A 259 14.18 4.64 5.78
C GLU A 259 13.43 3.55 4.99
N ALA A 260 13.63 3.50 3.66
CA ALA A 260 12.95 2.56 2.78
C ALA A 260 13.31 1.11 3.12
N PHE A 261 14.55 0.85 3.52
CA PHE A 261 15.05 -0.49 3.82
C PHE A 261 15.06 -0.81 5.33
N ALA A 262 14.48 0.02 6.20
CA ALA A 262 14.36 -0.28 7.63
C ALA A 262 13.17 -1.21 7.94
N TRP A 263 13.22 -2.45 7.46
CA TRP A 263 12.20 -3.49 7.65
C TRP A 263 12.81 -4.88 7.87
N GLY A 264 12.15 -5.73 8.66
CA GLY A 264 12.60 -7.08 9.02
C GLY A 264 12.43 -7.34 10.52
N LEU A 265 13.01 -8.43 11.00
CA LEU A 265 12.81 -8.90 12.38
C LEU A 265 13.29 -7.87 13.44
N LYS A 266 12.40 -7.50 14.37
CA LYS A 266 12.71 -6.57 15.48
C LYS A 266 13.74 -7.20 16.43
N ALA A 267 14.54 -6.38 17.11
CA ALA A 267 15.50 -6.89 18.09
C ALA A 267 14.77 -7.43 19.34
N LYS A 268 15.13 -8.62 19.81
CA LYS A 268 14.54 -9.24 21.03
C LYS A 268 14.67 -8.31 22.24
N GLY A 269 13.60 -8.18 23.03
CA GLY A 269 13.58 -7.47 24.32
C GLY A 269 12.90 -6.09 24.35
N ARG A 270 12.04 -5.78 23.37
CA ARG A 270 11.18 -4.58 23.40
C ARG A 270 9.73 -4.96 23.74
N GLU A 271 9.02 -4.05 24.40
CA GLU A 271 7.59 -4.21 24.72
C GLU A 271 6.76 -4.35 23.42
N GLU A 272 5.68 -5.13 23.50
CA GLU A 272 4.63 -5.27 22.49
C GLU A 272 4.11 -3.87 22.11
N ASP A 273 4.08 -3.56 20.82
CA ASP A 273 3.69 -2.25 20.28
C ASP A 273 2.65 -2.41 19.16
N ALA A 274 1.97 -1.33 18.78
CA ALA A 274 0.92 -1.35 17.76
C ALA A 274 1.38 -1.87 16.37
N ASN A 275 2.70 -1.99 16.15
CA ASN A 275 3.30 -2.54 14.92
C ASN A 275 3.65 -4.04 15.00
N ASP A 276 3.16 -4.76 16.01
CA ASP A 276 3.51 -6.18 16.20
C ASP A 276 3.13 -7.03 14.99
N GLU A 277 1.96 -6.82 14.37
CA GLU A 277 1.55 -7.58 13.17
C GLU A 277 2.55 -7.46 12.00
N ILE A 278 3.16 -6.28 11.80
CA ILE A 278 4.15 -6.07 10.74
C ILE A 278 5.46 -6.80 11.06
N ASN A 279 5.88 -6.80 12.33
CA ASN A 279 7.10 -7.47 12.75
C ASN A 279 6.93 -9.00 12.70
N ASP A 280 5.77 -9.48 13.17
CA ASP A 280 5.38 -10.90 13.18
C ASP A 280 5.39 -11.48 11.76
N MET A 281 5.02 -10.68 10.76
CA MET A 281 5.09 -11.09 9.35
C MET A 281 6.52 -11.46 8.90
N PHE A 282 7.56 -10.93 9.53
CA PHE A 282 8.97 -11.26 9.22
C PHE A 282 9.57 -12.34 10.12
N GLU A 283 8.82 -12.88 11.08
CA GLU A 283 9.28 -13.91 12.00
C GLU A 283 8.84 -15.30 11.54
N ASP A 284 9.79 -16.23 11.50
CA ASP A 284 9.53 -17.64 11.33
C ASP A 284 8.90 -18.20 12.63
N PRO A 285 7.66 -18.72 12.59
CA PRO A 285 6.92 -19.10 13.79
C PRO A 285 7.53 -20.32 14.50
N VAL A 286 8.41 -21.08 13.84
CA VAL A 286 9.04 -22.29 14.40
C VAL A 286 10.40 -21.97 14.99
N TYR A 287 11.19 -21.14 14.31
CA TYR A 287 12.58 -20.87 14.66
C TYR A 287 12.82 -19.53 15.35
N GLU A 288 11.81 -18.64 15.42
CA GLU A 288 11.94 -17.26 15.93
C GLU A 288 13.10 -16.50 15.25
N THR A 289 13.28 -16.77 13.96
CA THR A 289 14.30 -16.15 13.10
C THR A 289 13.65 -15.40 11.97
N GLU A 290 14.40 -14.52 11.32
CA GLU A 290 13.87 -13.81 10.15
C GLU A 290 13.52 -14.80 9.03
N VAL A 291 12.38 -14.60 8.38
CA VAL A 291 11.89 -15.46 7.29
C VAL A 291 13.00 -15.70 6.24
N GLN A 292 13.14 -16.96 5.85
CA GLN A 292 14.20 -17.39 4.96
C GLN A 292 14.17 -16.62 3.62
N GLY A 293 15.33 -16.09 3.23
CA GLY A 293 15.51 -15.41 1.95
C GLY A 293 15.28 -13.90 1.99
N TRP A 294 14.56 -13.37 2.98
CA TRP A 294 14.28 -11.92 3.10
C TRP A 294 15.57 -11.07 3.06
N ALA A 295 16.52 -11.34 3.96
CA ALA A 295 17.80 -10.64 4.02
C ALA A 295 18.58 -10.68 2.68
N ASN A 296 18.48 -11.79 1.95
CA ASN A 296 19.17 -11.96 0.66
C ASN A 296 18.51 -11.13 -0.44
N ILE A 297 17.18 -11.20 -0.57
CA ILE A 297 16.43 -10.42 -1.56
C ILE A 297 16.63 -8.93 -1.28
N LYS A 298 16.45 -8.51 -0.04
CA LYS A 298 16.66 -7.13 0.41
C LYS A 298 18.04 -6.61 0.02
N ARG A 299 19.11 -7.38 0.30
CA ARG A 299 20.49 -7.03 -0.08
C ARG A 299 20.63 -6.85 -1.60
N GLN A 300 20.06 -7.73 -2.41
CA GLN A 300 20.16 -7.62 -3.87
C GLN A 300 19.55 -6.32 -4.39
N TYR A 301 18.42 -5.85 -3.84
CA TYR A 301 17.83 -4.58 -4.25
C TYR A 301 18.64 -3.38 -3.75
N LEU A 302 19.18 -3.46 -2.54
CA LEU A 302 20.05 -2.43 -1.99
C LEU A 302 21.34 -2.24 -2.82
N GLU A 303 21.97 -3.33 -3.25
CA GLU A 303 23.18 -3.32 -4.11
C GLU A 303 22.92 -2.69 -5.48
N ARG A 304 21.67 -2.56 -5.93
CA ARG A 304 21.33 -1.83 -7.17
C ARG A 304 21.44 -0.31 -6.99
N LEU A 305 21.21 0.19 -5.78
CA LEU A 305 21.32 1.60 -5.41
C LEU A 305 22.76 1.97 -5.00
N LEU A 306 23.39 1.12 -4.19
CA LEU A 306 24.68 1.42 -3.58
C LEU A 306 25.83 0.62 -4.22
N PRO A 307 26.98 1.25 -4.53
CA PRO A 307 28.16 0.53 -5.00
C PRO A 307 28.72 -0.34 -3.87
N SER A 308 28.99 -1.62 -4.18
CA SER A 308 29.66 -2.51 -3.23
C SER A 308 31.08 -2.01 -2.97
N ALA A 309 31.51 -2.04 -1.71
CA ALA A 309 32.86 -1.57 -1.33
C ALA A 309 33.99 -2.36 -2.04
N THR A 310 33.70 -3.57 -2.53
CA THR A 310 34.66 -4.47 -3.18
C THR A 310 34.86 -4.19 -4.68
N GLU A 311 33.91 -3.58 -5.38
CA GLU A 311 34.05 -3.26 -6.82
C GLU A 311 35.13 -2.21 -7.10
N ASN A 312 35.36 -1.28 -6.18
CA ASN A 312 36.37 -0.22 -6.34
C ASN A 312 37.81 -0.71 -6.13
N SER A 313 38.02 -1.84 -5.44
CA SER A 313 39.35 -2.38 -5.14
C SER A 313 40.09 -2.88 -6.39
N TRP A 314 39.36 -3.34 -7.41
CA TRP A 314 39.97 -3.88 -8.63
C TRP A 314 40.38 -2.81 -9.65
N ARG A 315 39.69 -1.65 -9.71
CA ARG A 315 40.05 -0.55 -10.62
C ARG A 315 41.23 0.29 -10.16
N GLU A 316 41.51 0.34 -8.86
CA GLU A 316 42.69 1.05 -8.33
C GLU A 316 44.00 0.26 -8.51
N SER A 317 43.93 -1.02 -8.89
CA SER A 317 45.11 -1.85 -9.14
C SER A 317 45.71 -1.69 -10.54
N SER A 318 45.05 -0.99 -11.47
CA SER A 318 45.63 -0.65 -12.77
C SER A 318 46.38 0.68 -12.72
N SER A 319 47.69 0.58 -12.51
CA SER A 319 48.62 1.69 -12.34
C SER A 319 48.75 2.54 -13.62
N VAL A 320 48.07 3.68 -13.67
CA VAL A 320 48.41 4.80 -14.58
C VAL A 320 48.52 6.08 -13.74
N PRO A 321 49.58 6.89 -13.87
CA PRO A 321 49.74 8.09 -13.06
C PRO A 321 48.65 9.11 -13.40
N SER A 322 47.82 9.48 -12.42
CA SER A 322 46.76 10.48 -12.61
C SER A 322 47.31 11.93 -12.57
N PRO A 323 46.70 12.88 -13.32
CA PRO A 323 47.06 14.31 -13.31
C PRO A 323 46.54 15.03 -12.04
N PRO A 324 46.95 16.29 -11.78
CA PRO A 324 46.74 16.96 -10.51
C PRO A 324 45.27 17.35 -10.24
N HIS A 325 44.99 17.48 -8.95
CA HIS A 325 43.70 17.56 -8.27
C HIS A 325 42.75 18.65 -8.81
N GLY A 326 41.53 18.24 -9.18
CA GLY A 326 40.44 19.13 -9.58
C GLY A 326 39.36 18.47 -10.43
N ALA A 327 39.68 17.41 -11.18
CA ALA A 327 38.76 16.78 -12.13
C ALA A 327 38.18 15.41 -11.70
N GLN A 328 38.66 14.80 -10.61
CA GLN A 328 38.22 13.46 -10.21
C GLN A 328 36.82 13.43 -9.58
N ASP A 329 36.41 14.48 -8.87
CA ASP A 329 35.11 14.52 -8.19
C ASP A 329 33.94 14.56 -9.19
N GLY A 330 34.09 15.29 -10.30
CA GLY A 330 33.07 15.34 -11.35
C GLY A 330 32.84 14.00 -12.06
N HIS A 331 33.86 13.16 -12.20
CA HIS A 331 33.72 11.84 -12.83
C HIS A 331 32.99 10.82 -11.94
N ARG A 332 33.19 10.88 -10.61
CA ARG A 332 32.51 9.99 -9.66
C ARG A 332 31.04 10.36 -9.46
N LEU A 333 30.73 11.65 -9.60
CA LEU A 333 29.39 12.21 -9.51
C LEU A 333 28.48 11.76 -10.67
N VAL A 334 29.03 11.84 -11.90
CA VAL A 334 28.36 11.36 -13.13
C VAL A 334 28.08 9.85 -13.03
N ASP A 335 28.90 9.09 -12.30
CA ASP A 335 28.74 7.65 -12.11
C ASP A 335 27.51 7.30 -11.24
N LEU A 336 27.24 8.03 -10.15
CA LEU A 336 26.10 7.76 -9.27
C LEU A 336 24.75 8.02 -9.95
N ILE A 337 24.56 9.20 -10.57
CA ILE A 337 23.30 9.51 -11.26
C ILE A 337 23.09 8.58 -12.45
N SER A 338 24.15 8.30 -13.22
CA SER A 338 24.06 7.33 -14.31
C SER A 338 23.68 5.94 -13.80
N ARG A 339 24.17 5.53 -12.63
CA ARG A 339 23.76 4.27 -11.97
C ARG A 339 22.29 4.29 -11.62
N LEU A 340 21.79 5.33 -10.95
CA LEU A 340 20.38 5.46 -10.57
C LEU A 340 19.47 5.49 -11.80
N GLU A 341 19.82 6.24 -12.84
CA GLU A 341 19.10 6.27 -14.12
C GLU A 341 19.12 4.91 -14.82
N ASN A 342 20.26 4.22 -14.84
CA ASN A 342 20.37 2.87 -15.39
C ASN A 342 19.51 1.87 -14.58
N THR A 343 19.51 1.96 -13.25
CA THR A 343 18.66 1.15 -12.38
C THR A 343 17.18 1.44 -12.66
N ALA A 344 16.77 2.71 -12.80
CA ALA A 344 15.40 3.08 -13.18
C ALA A 344 15.02 2.57 -14.58
N THR A 345 15.99 2.43 -15.49
CA THR A 345 15.76 1.85 -16.82
C THR A 345 15.57 0.32 -16.74
N GLN A 346 16.30 -0.35 -15.84
CA GLN A 346 16.16 -1.79 -15.59
C GLN A 346 14.94 -2.16 -14.77
N HIS A 347 14.44 -1.22 -13.97
CA HIS A 347 13.24 -1.33 -13.14
C HIS A 347 12.26 -0.22 -13.52
N PRO A 348 11.55 -0.34 -14.65
CA PRO A 348 10.66 0.72 -15.09
C PRO A 348 9.49 0.93 -14.14
N ILE A 349 9.19 2.20 -13.83
CA ILE A 349 8.10 2.58 -12.91
C ILE A 349 6.73 2.04 -13.35
N PHE A 350 6.47 1.94 -14.66
CA PHE A 350 5.20 1.44 -15.17
C PHE A 350 4.98 -0.05 -14.88
N GLN A 351 6.05 -0.85 -14.90
CA GLN A 351 5.97 -2.27 -14.59
C GLN A 351 5.70 -2.45 -13.09
N PHE A 352 6.45 -1.73 -12.25
CA PHE A 352 6.22 -1.71 -10.81
C PHE A 352 4.78 -1.31 -10.46
N GLU A 353 4.26 -0.24 -11.08
CA GLU A 353 2.87 0.19 -10.86
C GLU A 353 1.86 -0.88 -11.27
N SER A 354 2.08 -1.53 -12.41
CA SER A 354 1.24 -2.65 -12.84
C SER A 354 1.29 -3.80 -11.83
N ASP A 355 2.47 -4.13 -11.30
CA ASP A 355 2.65 -5.22 -10.34
C ASP A 355 1.97 -4.90 -8.99
N VAL A 356 2.10 -3.67 -8.50
CA VAL A 356 1.41 -3.22 -7.27
C VAL A 356 -0.11 -3.20 -7.47
N LEU A 357 -0.61 -2.66 -8.58
CA LEU A 357 -2.06 -2.67 -8.86
C LEU A 357 -2.59 -4.09 -9.00
N GLY A 358 -1.86 -4.99 -9.65
CA GLY A 358 -2.21 -6.40 -9.74
C GLY A 358 -2.23 -7.08 -8.37
N PHE A 359 -1.28 -6.76 -7.49
CA PHE A 359 -1.28 -7.22 -6.11
C PHE A 359 -2.47 -6.69 -5.31
N LEU A 360 -2.79 -5.39 -5.41
CA LEU A 360 -3.95 -4.81 -4.72
C LEU A 360 -5.27 -5.41 -5.22
N HIS A 361 -5.39 -5.70 -6.51
CA HIS A 361 -6.53 -6.42 -7.07
C HIS A 361 -6.63 -7.84 -6.49
N ALA A 362 -5.53 -8.59 -6.48
CA ALA A 362 -5.49 -9.93 -5.90
C ALA A 362 -5.84 -9.92 -4.40
N LEU A 363 -5.37 -8.92 -3.64
CA LEU A 363 -5.76 -8.73 -2.25
C LEU A 363 -7.27 -8.52 -2.11
N SER A 364 -7.87 -7.67 -2.95
CA SER A 364 -9.32 -7.41 -2.93
C SER A 364 -10.17 -8.65 -3.25
N GLU A 365 -9.65 -9.55 -4.10
CA GLU A 365 -10.31 -10.81 -4.47
C GLU A 365 -10.02 -11.95 -3.49
N SER A 366 -9.01 -11.80 -2.63
CA SER A 366 -8.59 -12.84 -1.69
C SER A 366 -9.47 -12.95 -0.44
N ILE A 367 -10.44 -12.05 -0.29
CA ILE A 367 -11.45 -12.04 0.77
C ILE A 367 -12.83 -12.19 0.13
N GLU A 368 -13.79 -12.71 0.89
CA GLU A 368 -15.18 -12.83 0.42
C GLU A 368 -15.75 -11.46 0.03
N ARG A 369 -16.75 -11.44 -0.85
CA ARG A 369 -17.41 -10.18 -1.22
C ARG A 369 -18.34 -9.72 -0.10
N PRO A 370 -18.55 -8.41 0.12
CA PRO A 370 -19.55 -7.95 1.09
C PRO A 370 -20.93 -8.55 0.81
N VAL A 371 -21.68 -8.84 1.87
CA VAL A 371 -23.01 -9.45 1.78
C VAL A 371 -23.94 -8.68 0.84
N LEU A 372 -23.90 -7.34 0.86
CA LEU A 372 -24.72 -6.52 -0.03
C LEU A 372 -24.36 -6.70 -1.52
N VAL A 373 -23.08 -6.93 -1.84
CA VAL A 373 -22.63 -7.24 -3.21
C VAL A 373 -23.09 -8.64 -3.63
N GLN A 374 -23.03 -9.61 -2.72
CA GLN A 374 -23.52 -10.96 -2.97
C GLN A 374 -25.05 -10.96 -3.24
N LEU A 375 -25.80 -10.18 -2.48
CA LEU A 375 -27.24 -9.99 -2.68
C LEU A 375 -27.57 -9.32 -4.03
N GLU A 376 -26.77 -8.36 -4.49
CA GLU A 376 -26.88 -7.77 -5.83
C GLU A 376 -26.65 -8.81 -6.92
N ALA A 377 -25.69 -9.72 -6.72
CA ALA A 377 -25.42 -10.84 -7.62
C ALA A 377 -26.50 -11.95 -7.57
N GLY A 378 -27.40 -11.90 -6.57
CA GLY A 378 -28.52 -12.82 -6.42
C GLY A 378 -28.19 -14.15 -5.73
N GLN A 379 -27.00 -14.29 -5.17
CA GLN A 379 -26.58 -15.49 -4.44
C GLN A 379 -25.69 -15.12 -3.25
N LEU A 380 -26.05 -15.59 -2.05
CA LEU A 380 -25.23 -15.50 -0.86
C LEU A 380 -24.28 -16.71 -0.79
N ASP A 381 -23.04 -16.47 -0.41
CA ASP A 381 -22.07 -17.52 -0.15
C ASP A 381 -22.55 -18.41 1.01
N GLY A 382 -22.42 -19.72 0.84
CA GLY A 382 -22.94 -20.72 1.79
C GLY A 382 -24.43 -21.06 1.64
N MET A 383 -25.17 -20.38 0.75
CA MET A 383 -26.58 -20.67 0.48
C MET A 383 -26.81 -21.11 -0.98
N SER A 384 -27.79 -21.99 -1.18
CA SER A 384 -28.34 -22.26 -2.52
C SER A 384 -29.09 -21.03 -3.07
N THR A 385 -29.33 -21.02 -4.37
CA THR A 385 -30.11 -19.97 -5.05
C THR A 385 -31.55 -19.90 -4.52
N GLU A 386 -32.12 -21.04 -4.16
CA GLU A 386 -33.46 -21.17 -3.58
C GLU A 386 -33.50 -20.58 -2.17
N GLU A 387 -32.54 -20.94 -1.32
CA GLU A 387 -32.40 -20.40 0.05
C GLU A 387 -32.16 -18.90 0.03
N THR A 388 -31.29 -18.41 -0.86
CA THR A 388 -31.04 -16.96 -1.01
C THR A 388 -32.32 -16.23 -1.45
N THR A 389 -33.09 -16.83 -2.38
CA THR A 389 -34.35 -16.25 -2.86
C THR A 389 -35.43 -16.22 -1.76
N GLU A 390 -35.52 -17.27 -0.96
CA GLU A 390 -36.43 -17.33 0.18
C GLU A 390 -36.04 -16.31 1.26
N PHE A 391 -34.75 -16.16 1.53
CA PHE A 391 -34.21 -15.15 2.43
C PHE A 391 -34.54 -13.73 1.96
N ILE A 392 -34.25 -13.37 0.71
CA ILE A 392 -34.57 -12.05 0.13
C ILE A 392 -36.07 -11.74 0.26
N LYS A 393 -36.94 -12.73 0.02
CA LYS A 393 -38.39 -12.57 0.20
C LYS A 393 -38.75 -12.35 1.67
N SER A 394 -38.09 -13.03 2.60
CA SER A 394 -38.32 -12.86 4.04
C SER A 394 -37.91 -11.48 4.55
N CYS A 395 -36.92 -10.84 3.92
CA CYS A 395 -36.51 -9.46 4.16
C CYS A 395 -37.45 -8.40 3.54
N GLY A 396 -38.54 -8.82 2.90
CA GLY A 396 -39.53 -7.91 2.29
C GLY A 396 -39.10 -7.31 0.93
N LEU A 397 -38.03 -7.82 0.32
CA LEU A 397 -37.58 -7.42 -1.01
C LEU A 397 -38.23 -8.32 -2.09
N SER A 398 -38.70 -7.71 -3.17
CA SER A 398 -39.32 -8.46 -4.27
C SER A 398 -38.23 -8.97 -5.21
N THR A 399 -38.09 -10.30 -5.33
CA THR A 399 -37.05 -10.99 -6.13
C THR A 399 -37.04 -10.57 -7.60
N GLY A 400 -38.19 -10.12 -8.11
CA GLY A 400 -38.31 -9.62 -9.48
C GLY A 400 -37.51 -8.35 -9.78
N LYS A 401 -37.11 -7.57 -8.75
CA LYS A 401 -36.40 -6.29 -8.95
C LYS A 401 -34.87 -6.44 -8.95
N LEU A 402 -34.33 -7.35 -8.14
CA LEU A 402 -32.89 -7.63 -8.05
C LEU A 402 -32.38 -8.48 -9.22
N MET A 403 -33.19 -9.43 -9.71
CA MET A 403 -32.81 -10.31 -10.83
C MET A 403 -32.87 -9.64 -12.22
N LEU A 404 -33.55 -8.50 -12.33
CA LEU A 404 -33.61 -7.70 -13.56
C LEU A 404 -32.36 -6.81 -13.73
N ASP A 405 -31.73 -6.37 -12.62
CA ASP A 405 -30.52 -5.55 -12.63
C ASP A 405 -29.22 -6.37 -12.70
N SER A 406 -29.23 -7.65 -12.29
CA SER A 406 -28.07 -8.56 -12.34
C SER A 406 -27.85 -9.26 -13.69
N GLY A 407 -28.60 -8.89 -14.74
CA GLY A 407 -28.38 -9.39 -16.10
C GLY A 407 -28.67 -10.89 -16.30
N VAL A 408 -29.31 -11.55 -15.33
CA VAL A 408 -29.70 -12.97 -15.45
C VAL A 408 -30.90 -13.06 -16.39
N LYS A 409 -30.61 -13.38 -17.67
CA LYS A 409 -31.64 -13.74 -18.64
C LYS A 409 -32.38 -14.97 -18.13
N ARG A 410 -33.70 -14.82 -17.90
CA ARG A 410 -34.60 -15.96 -17.72
C ARG A 410 -34.47 -16.87 -18.95
N GLU A 411 -33.90 -18.06 -18.78
CA GLU A 411 -34.15 -19.16 -19.70
C GLU A 411 -35.63 -19.55 -19.56
N ALA A 412 -36.29 -19.65 -20.69
CA ALA A 412 -37.72 -19.90 -20.84
C ALA A 412 -38.00 -21.39 -21.09
#